data_AF-A0A3P7LP19-F1
#
_entry.id   AF-A0A3P7LP19-F1
#
_cell.length_a   1.000
_cell.length_b   1.000
_cell.length_c   1.000
_cell.angle_alpha   90.00
_cell.angle_beta   90.00
_cell.angle_gamma   90.00
#
_symmetry.space_group_name_H-M   'P 1'
#
loop_
_entity.id
_entity.type
_entity.pdbx_description
1 polymer ?
#
loop_
_entity_poly.entity_id
_entity_poly.type
_entity_poly.pdbx_seq_one_letter_code
_entity_poly.pdbx_strand_id
1 'polypeptide(L)'
;MVGAVEIFPALKSTVLPDLDGSRFELFTSYSKIRVPEGDTYYSTGPYGHFATYSVETRERVRCISAETGVPMSTQWSPIPYYYPIQIAQYGLQHYSRMMVNKSDNEVVVRGLESNEWKGSAAMDESSERIFYHDEEKGDVVNITASGWFFLGCSTGLRLTCNAGCYLFLDPSPRLHVVSFDWLPIENASFTILVKVIQSDLLVLLNYVTTHDPRCVWNDTVSFAGADQVSFSYSLGNLANQWHSVTRDALVDASRALSSMNVSRKKEGNVVLHPGDVKLVSVGFRGMVVVRQRIEQSENAHRKSFLTAA
;
A
#
# COMPACT_ATOMS: atom_id res chain seq x y z
N MET A 1 25.28 -21.68 56.97
CA MET A 1 24.18 -21.01 56.25
C MET A 1 24.76 -20.40 54.99
N VAL A 2 24.55 -21.03 53.84
CA VAL A 2 24.90 -20.48 52.53
C VAL A 2 23.57 -20.34 51.81
N GLY A 3 23.14 -19.09 51.60
CA GLY A 3 21.88 -18.77 50.95
C GLY A 3 21.96 -19.06 49.46
N ALA A 4 21.09 -19.91 48.96
CA ALA A 4 20.86 -20.08 47.54
C ALA A 4 20.19 -18.81 47.01
N VAL A 5 20.87 -18.10 46.11
CA VAL A 5 20.28 -17.02 45.32
C VAL A 5 19.59 -17.68 44.13
N GLU A 6 18.26 -17.79 44.19
CA GLU A 6 17.45 -18.16 43.04
C GLU A 6 17.45 -17.00 42.04
N ILE A 7 18.17 -17.16 40.93
CA ILE A 7 18.06 -16.30 39.76
C ILE A 7 17.04 -16.97 38.83
N PHE A 8 15.76 -16.68 39.00
CA PHE A 8 14.76 -16.98 37.98
C PHE A 8 14.76 -15.85 36.94
N PRO A 9 15.07 -16.10 35.66
CA PRO A 9 14.75 -15.16 34.61
C PRO A 9 13.22 -15.10 34.47
N ALA A 10 12.68 -13.89 34.37
CA ALA A 10 11.25 -13.64 34.23
C ALA A 10 10.69 -14.36 32.98
N LEU A 11 10.08 -15.52 33.19
CA LEU A 11 9.22 -16.19 32.22
C LEU A 11 7.98 -15.30 32.03
N LYS A 12 7.91 -14.58 30.91
CA LYS A 12 6.65 -14.03 30.43
C LYS A 12 5.78 -15.21 29.97
N SER A 13 4.98 -15.76 30.88
CA SER A 13 3.89 -16.65 30.52
C SER A 13 2.81 -15.83 29.80
N THR A 14 2.43 -16.25 28.60
CA THR A 14 1.28 -15.68 27.90
C THR A 14 0.05 -16.43 28.36
N VAL A 15 -0.79 -15.78 29.15
CA VAL A 15 -2.09 -16.32 29.60
C VAL A 15 -3.13 -15.88 28.58
N LEU A 16 -3.65 -16.83 27.79
CA LEU A 16 -4.82 -16.60 26.96
C LEU A 16 -6.02 -17.25 27.68
N PRO A 17 -6.97 -16.45 28.21
CA PRO A 17 -8.21 -17.03 28.71
C PRO A 17 -9.03 -17.54 27.54
N ASP A 18 -9.39 -18.83 27.55
CA ASP A 18 -10.42 -19.36 26.68
C ASP A 18 -11.76 -18.69 27.05
N LEU A 19 -12.58 -18.32 26.06
CA LEU A 19 -13.85 -17.59 26.27
C LEU A 19 -14.83 -18.32 27.21
N ASP A 20 -14.65 -19.62 27.41
CA ASP A 20 -15.50 -20.48 28.25
C ASP A 20 -14.86 -20.87 29.59
N GLY A 21 -13.64 -20.42 29.90
CA GLY A 21 -12.95 -20.70 31.18
C GLY A 21 -12.65 -22.18 31.47
N SER A 22 -12.82 -23.08 30.49
CA SER A 22 -12.80 -24.53 30.68
C SER A 22 -11.43 -25.19 30.49
N ARG A 23 -10.45 -24.46 29.95
CA ARG A 23 -9.12 -25.01 29.60
C ARG A 23 -8.00 -24.04 29.92
N PHE A 24 -6.99 -24.53 30.62
CA PHE A 24 -5.75 -23.82 30.90
C PHE A 24 -4.63 -24.39 30.03
N GLU A 25 -4.13 -23.59 29.09
CA GLU A 25 -2.99 -23.96 28.27
C GLU A 25 -1.75 -23.19 28.71
N LEU A 26 -0.74 -23.92 29.19
CA LEU A 26 0.55 -23.38 29.55
C LEU A 26 1.57 -23.74 28.47
N PHE A 27 2.12 -22.72 27.81
CA PHE A 27 3.23 -22.87 26.90
C PHE A 27 4.51 -22.34 27.53
N THR A 28 5.61 -23.10 27.41
CA THR A 28 6.94 -22.66 27.85
C THR A 28 7.60 -21.68 26.88
N SER A 29 7.09 -21.61 25.64
CA SER A 29 7.56 -20.69 24.59
C SER A 29 6.43 -20.34 23.63
N TYR A 30 6.55 -19.20 22.94
CA TYR A 30 5.53 -18.70 22.00
C TYR A 30 5.84 -19.00 20.53
N SER A 31 7.08 -19.35 20.22
CA SER A 31 7.54 -19.54 18.83
C SER A 31 7.41 -21.00 18.42
N LYS A 32 6.94 -21.22 17.18
CA LYS A 32 6.82 -22.56 16.59
C LYS A 32 7.97 -22.81 15.62
N ILE A 33 8.64 -23.94 15.77
CA ILE A 33 9.59 -24.44 14.77
C ILE A 33 8.78 -24.91 13.57
N ARG A 34 9.14 -24.43 12.38
CA ARG A 34 8.55 -24.89 11.12
C ARG A 34 9.42 -26.03 10.60
N VAL A 35 8.79 -27.17 10.34
CA VAL A 35 9.50 -28.31 9.76
C VAL A 35 9.71 -28.00 8.27
N PRO A 36 10.95 -28.06 7.74
CA PRO A 36 11.21 -27.88 6.32
C PRO A 36 10.45 -28.88 5.47
N GLU A 37 10.00 -28.44 4.30
CA GLU A 37 9.43 -29.34 3.28
C GLU A 37 10.58 -29.97 2.49
N GLY A 38 10.99 -31.18 2.89
CA GLY A 38 12.06 -31.96 2.25
C GLY A 38 13.36 -32.03 3.05
N ASP A 39 14.27 -32.89 2.58
CA ASP A 39 15.49 -33.26 3.31
C ASP A 39 16.68 -32.31 3.07
N THR A 40 16.66 -31.55 1.97
CA THR A 40 17.78 -30.69 1.55
C THR A 40 17.32 -29.29 1.10
N TYR A 41 18.09 -28.28 1.50
CA TYR A 41 17.88 -26.89 1.09
C TYR A 41 18.50 -26.61 -0.28
N TYR A 42 17.71 -26.04 -1.19
CA TYR A 42 18.17 -25.58 -2.51
C TYR A 42 18.15 -24.05 -2.58
N SER A 43 19.19 -23.44 -3.14
CA SER A 43 19.30 -21.97 -3.28
C SER A 43 18.25 -21.35 -4.20
N THR A 44 17.70 -22.15 -5.12
CA THR A 44 16.59 -21.77 -6.02
C THR A 44 15.21 -22.11 -5.44
N GLY A 45 15.16 -22.67 -4.23
CA GLY A 45 13.92 -23.00 -3.52
C GLY A 45 13.43 -21.86 -2.62
N PRO A 46 12.30 -22.04 -1.92
CA PRO A 46 11.84 -21.07 -0.94
C PRO A 46 12.91 -20.82 0.14
N TYR A 47 13.05 -19.57 0.56
CA TYR A 47 14.08 -19.17 1.51
C TYR A 47 13.63 -19.45 2.95
N GLY A 48 14.06 -20.58 3.49
CA GLY A 48 13.70 -21.02 4.85
C GLY A 48 12.17 -21.04 5.04
N HIS A 49 11.66 -20.23 5.98
CA HIS A 49 10.21 -20.12 6.25
C HIS A 49 9.62 -18.78 5.84
N PHE A 50 10.26 -18.06 4.93
CA PHE A 50 9.88 -16.70 4.59
C PHE A 50 8.54 -16.62 3.83
N ALA A 51 8.03 -17.72 3.29
CA ALA A 51 6.69 -17.76 2.69
C ALA A 51 5.59 -17.33 3.69
N THR A 52 5.78 -17.61 4.99
CA THR A 52 4.82 -17.23 6.04
C THR A 52 5.14 -15.88 6.69
N TYR A 53 6.22 -15.22 6.29
CA TYR A 53 6.59 -13.92 6.85
C TYR A 53 5.73 -12.84 6.23
N SER A 54 5.47 -11.76 6.97
CA SER A 54 4.88 -10.53 6.46
C SER A 54 5.73 -9.38 6.98
N VAL A 55 6.75 -9.00 6.22
CA VAL A 55 7.73 -7.98 6.57
C VAL A 55 7.07 -6.60 6.59
N GLU A 56 6.24 -6.32 5.58
CA GLU A 56 5.46 -5.11 5.36
C GLU A 56 4.53 -4.78 6.53
N THR A 57 4.08 -5.79 7.30
CA THR A 57 3.16 -5.56 8.43
C THR A 57 3.84 -5.18 9.74
N ARG A 58 5.17 -5.35 9.85
CA ARG A 58 5.94 -5.12 11.09
C ARG A 58 5.90 -3.66 11.55
N GLU A 59 5.94 -3.41 12.85
CA GLU A 59 5.93 -2.06 13.46
C GLU A 59 7.07 -1.15 12.98
N ARG A 60 8.24 -1.72 12.79
CA ARG A 60 9.42 -0.99 12.31
C ARG A 60 9.38 -0.65 10.82
N VAL A 61 8.36 -1.09 10.07
CA VAL A 61 8.15 -0.69 8.68
C VAL A 61 7.18 0.48 8.64
N ARG A 62 7.71 1.66 8.29
CA ARG A 62 6.91 2.89 8.20
C ARG A 62 5.91 2.82 7.05
N CYS A 63 6.40 2.43 5.88
CA CYS A 63 5.71 2.46 4.61
C CYS A 63 6.46 1.56 3.61
N ILE A 64 5.82 1.25 2.49
CA ILE A 64 6.52 0.87 1.26
C ILE A 64 6.73 2.17 0.47
N SER A 65 7.98 2.55 0.21
CA SER A 65 8.29 3.78 -0.52
C SER A 65 7.57 3.77 -1.88
N ALA A 66 6.92 4.88 -2.23
CA ALA A 66 6.28 5.01 -3.54
C ALA A 66 7.28 5.32 -4.66
N GLU A 67 8.43 5.90 -4.31
CA GLU A 67 9.55 6.15 -5.22
C GLU A 67 10.29 4.86 -5.61
N THR A 68 10.66 4.04 -4.63
CA THR A 68 11.53 2.88 -4.85
C THR A 68 10.81 1.53 -4.76
N GLY A 69 9.57 1.50 -4.25
CA GLY A 69 8.78 0.27 -4.10
C GLY A 69 9.28 -0.69 -3.01
N VAL A 70 10.23 -0.28 -2.17
CA VAL A 70 10.80 -1.09 -1.08
C VAL A 70 10.46 -0.54 0.31
N PRO A 71 10.46 -1.36 1.37
CA PRO A 71 10.07 -0.92 2.71
C PRO A 71 11.10 0.01 3.36
N MET A 72 10.64 1.12 3.95
CA MET A 72 11.47 2.01 4.78
C MET A 72 11.32 1.67 6.26
N SER A 73 12.44 1.61 6.97
CA SER A 73 12.51 1.23 8.38
C SER A 73 12.56 2.43 9.31
N THR A 74 12.03 2.27 10.52
CA THR A 74 12.16 3.21 11.65
C THR A 74 12.80 2.55 12.87
N GLN A 75 13.51 1.43 12.67
CA GLN A 75 14.00 0.59 13.78
C GLN A 75 14.97 1.30 14.72
N TRP A 76 15.88 2.12 14.19
CA TRP A 76 16.89 2.85 14.98
C TRP A 76 16.78 4.37 14.86
N SER A 77 15.84 4.86 14.06
CA SER A 77 15.61 6.28 13.82
C SER A 77 14.13 6.53 13.60
N PRO A 78 13.55 7.60 14.17
CA PRO A 78 12.18 7.99 13.87
C PRO A 78 12.01 8.49 12.43
N ILE A 79 13.09 8.98 11.81
CA ILE A 79 13.11 9.35 10.39
C ILE A 79 13.27 8.06 9.58
N PRO A 80 12.31 7.70 8.70
CA PRO A 80 12.39 6.51 7.87
C PRO A 80 13.66 6.45 7.02
N TYR A 81 14.30 5.28 6.96
CA TYR A 81 15.49 5.03 6.15
C TYR A 81 15.45 3.66 5.49
N TYR A 82 16.20 3.48 4.41
CA TYR A 82 16.34 2.19 3.74
C TYR A 82 17.26 1.27 4.56
N TYR A 83 16.72 0.14 5.02
CA TYR A 83 17.46 -0.83 5.80
C TYR A 83 17.68 -2.11 4.97
N PRO A 84 18.92 -2.41 4.50
CA PRO A 84 19.17 -3.49 3.54
C PRO A 84 18.64 -4.86 3.98
N ILE A 85 18.78 -5.21 5.27
CA ILE A 85 18.29 -6.49 5.78
C ILE A 85 16.76 -6.58 5.67
N GLN A 86 16.04 -5.49 5.94
CA GLN A 86 14.58 -5.45 5.79
C GLN A 86 14.15 -5.56 4.33
N ILE A 87 14.86 -4.88 3.42
CA ILE A 87 14.59 -4.93 1.98
C ILE A 87 14.85 -6.35 1.44
N ALA A 88 15.97 -6.97 1.80
CA ALA A 88 16.28 -8.35 1.42
C ALA A 88 15.23 -9.33 1.97
N GLN A 89 14.81 -9.17 3.23
CA GLN A 89 13.75 -10.01 3.82
C GLN A 89 12.43 -9.84 3.07
N TYR A 90 12.08 -8.61 2.68
CA TYR A 90 10.91 -8.31 1.87
C TYR A 90 10.98 -9.00 0.49
N GLY A 91 12.10 -8.90 -0.23
CA GLY A 91 12.27 -9.64 -1.49
C GLY A 91 12.13 -11.16 -1.31
N LEU A 92 12.85 -11.73 -0.34
CA LEU A 92 12.89 -13.19 -0.11
C LEU A 92 11.54 -13.77 0.32
N GLN A 93 10.69 -13.04 1.05
CA GLN A 93 9.33 -13.52 1.35
C GLN A 93 8.45 -13.56 0.11
N HIS A 94 8.52 -12.56 -0.77
CA HIS A 94 7.70 -12.52 -1.98
C HIS A 94 8.17 -13.61 -2.94
N TYR A 95 9.48 -13.81 -3.06
CA TYR A 95 10.06 -14.95 -3.78
C TYR A 95 9.56 -16.29 -3.23
N SER A 96 9.63 -16.50 -1.91
CA SER A 96 9.20 -17.75 -1.28
C SER A 96 7.69 -18.00 -1.45
N ARG A 97 6.86 -16.96 -1.30
CA ARG A 97 5.41 -17.03 -1.55
C ARG A 97 5.10 -17.40 -2.99
N MET A 98 5.82 -16.83 -3.96
CA MET A 98 5.67 -17.17 -5.38
C MET A 98 6.01 -18.64 -5.67
N MET A 99 7.03 -19.19 -5.00
CA MET A 99 7.43 -20.59 -5.20
C MET A 99 6.45 -21.59 -4.55
N VAL A 100 5.89 -21.23 -3.38
CA VAL A 100 4.93 -22.06 -2.64
C VAL A 100 3.52 -21.95 -3.25
N ASN A 101 3.05 -20.73 -3.52
CA ASN A 101 1.77 -20.46 -4.16
C ASN A 101 1.94 -20.60 -5.68
N LYS A 102 1.78 -21.83 -6.17
CA LYS A 102 1.74 -22.12 -7.62
C LYS A 102 0.42 -21.71 -8.30
N SER A 103 -0.48 -21.05 -7.58
CA SER A 103 -1.76 -20.61 -8.12
C SER A 103 -1.56 -19.49 -9.14
N ASP A 104 -2.22 -19.61 -10.28
CA ASP A 104 -2.27 -18.54 -11.27
C ASP A 104 -2.98 -17.33 -10.67
N ASN A 105 -2.34 -16.17 -10.69
CA ASN A 105 -2.93 -14.96 -10.13
C ASN A 105 -4.07 -14.50 -11.05
N GLU A 106 -5.29 -14.44 -10.53
CA GLU A 106 -6.39 -13.81 -11.24
C GLU A 106 -6.06 -12.32 -11.43
N VAL A 107 -5.95 -11.89 -12.69
CA VAL A 107 -5.72 -10.51 -13.08
C VAL A 107 -6.96 -9.99 -13.77
N VAL A 108 -7.59 -8.98 -13.17
CA VAL A 108 -8.71 -8.26 -13.76
C VAL A 108 -8.18 -6.99 -14.40
N VAL A 109 -8.58 -6.73 -15.65
CA VAL A 109 -8.16 -5.54 -16.39
C VAL A 109 -9.33 -4.56 -16.47
N ARG A 110 -9.05 -3.27 -16.27
CA ARG A 110 -9.98 -2.14 -16.41
C ARG A 110 -9.33 -1.02 -17.23
N GLY A 111 -10.13 -0.10 -17.73
CA GLY A 111 -9.71 1.10 -18.45
C GLY A 111 -9.42 0.88 -19.93
N LEU A 112 -9.90 -0.23 -20.52
CA LEU A 112 -9.74 -0.54 -21.94
C LEU A 112 -10.65 0.34 -22.82
N GLU A 113 -11.86 0.63 -22.35
CA GLU A 113 -12.84 1.43 -23.07
C GLU A 113 -12.86 2.87 -22.55
N SER A 114 -12.98 3.84 -23.46
CA SER A 114 -13.03 5.27 -23.11
C SER A 114 -14.23 5.65 -22.22
N ASN A 115 -15.32 4.87 -22.25
CA ASN A 115 -16.53 5.09 -21.45
C ASN A 115 -16.32 4.80 -19.94
N GLU A 116 -15.31 4.00 -19.58
CA GLU A 116 -15.00 3.64 -18.19
C GLU A 116 -14.30 4.80 -17.47
N TRP A 117 -13.54 5.60 -18.21
CA TRP A 117 -12.88 6.79 -17.72
C TRP A 117 -13.92 7.89 -17.44
N LYS A 118 -13.91 8.44 -16.23
CA LYS A 118 -14.78 9.54 -15.79
C LYS A 118 -13.97 10.79 -15.50
N GLY A 119 -14.59 11.95 -15.70
CA GLY A 119 -14.02 13.26 -15.36
C GLY A 119 -14.66 13.84 -14.09
N SER A 120 -14.14 14.97 -13.62
CA SER A 120 -14.72 15.71 -12.48
C SER A 120 -16.09 16.30 -12.86
N ALA A 121 -17.12 16.01 -12.07
CA ALA A 121 -18.51 16.43 -12.34
C ALA A 121 -18.84 17.87 -11.87
N ALA A 122 -17.84 18.64 -11.42
CA ALA A 122 -18.05 19.96 -10.84
C ALA A 122 -18.07 21.06 -11.91
N MET A 123 -19.25 21.28 -12.50
CA MET A 123 -19.74 22.45 -13.30
C MET A 123 -18.87 23.07 -14.42
N ASP A 124 -17.64 22.63 -14.61
CA ASP A 124 -16.81 22.92 -15.78
C ASP A 124 -15.91 21.68 -15.95
N GLU A 125 -15.85 21.10 -17.15
CA GLU A 125 -15.01 19.92 -17.45
C GLU A 125 -13.53 20.33 -17.37
N SER A 126 -13.02 20.51 -16.16
CA SER A 126 -11.63 20.89 -15.86
C SER A 126 -10.61 19.77 -16.10
N SER A 127 -11.05 18.67 -16.74
CA SER A 127 -10.23 17.52 -17.09
C SER A 127 -10.45 17.14 -18.56
N GLU A 128 -9.45 17.36 -19.41
CA GLU A 128 -9.47 16.89 -20.79
C GLU A 128 -8.84 15.51 -20.89
N ARG A 129 -9.36 14.69 -21.82
CA ARG A 129 -8.95 13.29 -22.01
C ARG A 129 -8.87 13.00 -23.49
N ILE A 130 -7.67 12.68 -23.96
CA ILE A 130 -7.42 12.39 -25.38
C ILE A 130 -6.94 10.96 -25.48
N PHE A 131 -7.73 10.12 -26.15
CA PHE A 131 -7.42 8.72 -26.40
C PHE A 131 -6.75 8.58 -27.76
N TYR A 132 -5.61 7.91 -27.81
CA TYR A 132 -4.90 7.64 -29.06
C TYR A 132 -4.11 6.34 -28.97
N HIS A 133 -3.71 5.83 -30.14
CA HIS A 133 -2.87 4.66 -30.27
C HIS A 133 -1.41 5.08 -30.44
N ASP A 134 -0.54 4.59 -29.57
CA ASP A 134 0.90 4.74 -29.64
C ASP A 134 1.53 3.46 -30.22
N GLU A 135 2.45 3.58 -31.17
CA GLU A 135 3.04 2.43 -31.88
C GLU A 135 3.82 1.49 -30.94
N GLU A 136 4.42 2.01 -29.87
CA GLU A 136 5.23 1.23 -28.93
C GLU A 136 4.43 0.77 -27.70
N LYS A 137 3.48 1.57 -27.23
CA LYS A 137 2.75 1.36 -25.97
C LYS A 137 1.32 0.85 -26.16
N GLY A 138 0.80 0.94 -27.37
CA GLY A 138 -0.59 0.62 -27.71
C GLY A 138 -1.54 1.74 -27.29
N ASP A 139 -2.73 1.38 -26.86
CA ASP A 139 -3.76 2.36 -26.53
C ASP A 139 -3.44 3.13 -25.24
N VAL A 140 -3.43 4.46 -25.34
CA VAL A 140 -3.07 5.37 -24.25
C VAL A 140 -4.10 6.49 -24.12
N VAL A 141 -4.16 7.09 -22.93
CA VAL A 141 -4.98 8.26 -22.61
C VAL A 141 -4.11 9.37 -22.07
N ASN A 142 -4.12 10.52 -22.74
CA ASN A 142 -3.53 11.75 -22.22
C ASN A 142 -4.58 12.47 -21.39
N ILE A 143 -4.22 12.78 -20.15
CA ILE A 143 -5.08 13.38 -19.15
C ILE A 143 -4.46 14.71 -18.75
N THR A 144 -5.21 15.79 -18.96
CA THR A 144 -4.87 17.13 -18.50
C THR A 144 -5.95 17.58 -17.52
N ALA A 145 -5.66 17.47 -16.23
CA ALA A 145 -6.51 17.97 -15.16
C ALA A 145 -5.87 19.23 -14.57
N SER A 146 -6.44 20.39 -14.89
CA SER A 146 -5.92 21.65 -14.36
C SER A 146 -6.20 21.73 -12.86
N GLY A 147 -5.12 21.79 -12.06
CA GLY A 147 -5.19 22.15 -10.65
C GLY A 147 -5.31 23.67 -10.51
N TRP A 148 -6.29 24.31 -11.17
CA TRP A 148 -6.39 25.76 -11.11
C TRP A 148 -6.81 26.21 -9.71
N PHE A 149 -5.98 27.08 -9.14
CA PHE A 149 -6.18 27.77 -7.87
C PHE A 149 -7.38 28.71 -8.02
N PHE A 150 -8.60 28.21 -7.84
CA PHE A 150 -9.76 29.09 -7.77
C PHE A 150 -9.57 30.03 -6.58
N LEU A 151 -9.49 31.33 -6.88
CA LEU A 151 -9.42 32.45 -5.92
C LEU A 151 -10.67 32.56 -5.01
N GLY A 152 -11.56 31.57 -5.05
CA GLY A 152 -12.71 31.38 -4.16
C GLY A 152 -12.56 30.24 -3.15
N CYS A 153 -11.45 29.48 -3.18
CA CYS A 153 -11.14 28.49 -2.13
C CYS A 153 -10.49 29.21 -0.93
N SER A 154 -11.22 30.14 -0.33
CA SER A 154 -10.75 31.03 0.74
C SER A 154 -10.63 30.36 2.12
N THR A 155 -10.42 29.04 2.17
CA THR A 155 -10.30 28.29 3.43
C THR A 155 -9.24 27.19 3.37
N GLY A 156 -7.99 27.53 3.03
CA GLY A 156 -6.83 26.65 3.31
C GLY A 156 -6.85 25.23 2.72
N LEU A 157 -7.73 24.96 1.76
CA LEU A 157 -8.05 23.63 1.27
C LEU A 157 -7.32 23.37 -0.06
N ARG A 158 -6.02 23.07 0.02
CA ARG A 158 -5.13 22.98 -1.15
C ARG A 158 -5.28 21.71 -2.02
N LEU A 159 -6.20 20.79 -1.73
CA LEU A 159 -6.18 19.43 -2.33
C LEU A 159 -7.50 18.91 -2.93
N THR A 160 -8.61 19.65 -2.92
CA THR A 160 -9.93 19.07 -3.29
C THR A 160 -10.71 19.80 -4.39
N CYS A 161 -10.10 20.72 -5.14
CA CYS A 161 -10.84 21.51 -6.12
C CYS A 161 -11.13 20.76 -7.45
N ASN A 162 -10.40 19.69 -7.77
CA ASN A 162 -10.59 18.91 -8.99
C ASN A 162 -10.36 17.41 -8.72
N ALA A 163 -11.38 16.58 -8.96
CA ALA A 163 -11.29 15.13 -8.80
C ALA A 163 -10.35 14.49 -9.85
N GLY A 164 -9.97 15.24 -10.89
CA GLY A 164 -9.17 14.75 -12.00
C GLY A 164 -9.95 13.77 -12.87
N CYS A 165 -9.22 12.93 -13.61
CA CYS A 165 -9.80 11.80 -14.33
C CYS A 165 -9.67 10.54 -13.49
N TYR A 166 -10.72 9.75 -13.36
CA TYR A 166 -10.70 8.52 -12.56
C TYR A 166 -11.41 7.38 -13.25
N LEU A 167 -11.07 6.17 -12.82
CA LEU A 167 -11.58 4.90 -13.29
C LEU A 167 -12.09 4.10 -12.10
N PHE A 168 -13.31 3.58 -12.19
CA PHE A 168 -13.83 2.65 -11.18
C PHE A 168 -13.18 1.28 -11.31
N LEU A 169 -12.76 0.75 -10.18
CA LEU A 169 -12.08 -0.53 -10.08
C LEU A 169 -13.09 -1.65 -9.78
N ASP A 170 -12.66 -2.89 -9.95
CA ASP A 170 -13.45 -4.05 -9.56
C ASP A 170 -13.74 -4.06 -8.05
N PRO A 171 -14.99 -4.30 -7.63
CA PRO A 171 -15.38 -4.22 -6.23
C PRO A 171 -14.90 -5.41 -5.38
N SER A 172 -14.29 -6.44 -5.97
CA SER A 172 -13.83 -7.62 -5.26
C SER A 172 -12.81 -7.25 -4.17
N PRO A 173 -13.04 -7.63 -2.90
CA PRO A 173 -12.14 -7.30 -1.79
C PRO A 173 -10.87 -8.17 -1.78
N ARG A 174 -10.76 -9.14 -2.70
CA ARG A 174 -9.53 -9.93 -2.91
C ARG A 174 -8.50 -9.17 -3.75
N LEU A 175 -8.96 -8.30 -4.66
CA LEU A 175 -8.14 -7.61 -5.63
C LEU A 175 -7.61 -6.28 -5.08
N HIS A 176 -6.62 -6.37 -4.21
CA HIS A 176 -6.08 -5.23 -3.47
C HIS A 176 -4.76 -4.66 -4.03
N VAL A 177 -4.19 -5.31 -5.04
CA VAL A 177 -3.01 -4.81 -5.74
C VAL A 177 -3.45 -4.19 -7.07
N VAL A 178 -2.94 -3.00 -7.36
CA VAL A 178 -3.17 -2.30 -8.64
C VAL A 178 -1.85 -2.05 -9.35
N SER A 179 -1.84 -2.21 -10.67
CA SER A 179 -0.68 -1.93 -11.51
C SER A 179 -1.07 -1.27 -12.82
N PHE A 180 -0.26 -0.31 -13.26
CA PHE A 180 -0.45 0.42 -14.49
C PHE A 180 0.84 1.10 -14.95
N ASP A 181 0.91 1.43 -16.24
CA ASP A 181 2.00 2.20 -16.83
C ASP A 181 1.55 3.65 -16.99
N TRP A 182 2.39 4.60 -16.58
CA TRP A 182 2.11 6.04 -16.72
C TRP A 182 3.37 6.85 -17.05
N LEU A 183 3.17 8.02 -17.63
CA LEU A 183 4.17 9.02 -17.97
C LEU A 183 3.78 10.34 -17.29
N PRO A 184 4.50 10.76 -16.24
CA PRO A 184 4.29 12.04 -15.56
C PRO A 184 4.92 13.18 -16.37
N ILE A 185 4.11 14.16 -16.80
CA ILE A 185 4.58 15.32 -17.56
C ILE A 185 4.73 16.54 -16.66
N GLU A 186 3.65 16.99 -16.03
CA GLU A 186 3.66 18.19 -15.19
C GLU A 186 2.68 18.07 -14.03
N ASN A 187 3.13 18.38 -12.81
CA ASN A 187 2.35 18.27 -11.57
C ASN A 187 1.56 16.95 -11.44
N ALA A 188 2.18 15.88 -11.95
CA ALA A 188 1.59 14.56 -12.05
C ALA A 188 1.39 13.94 -10.67
N SER A 189 0.18 13.46 -10.42
CA SER A 189 -0.13 12.66 -9.24
C SER A 189 -1.25 11.68 -9.55
N PHE A 190 -1.32 10.61 -8.77
CA PHE A 190 -2.44 9.68 -8.83
C PHE A 190 -2.96 9.38 -7.43
N THR A 191 -4.23 9.01 -7.33
CA THR A 191 -4.90 8.72 -6.07
C THR A 191 -5.59 7.38 -6.15
N ILE A 192 -5.38 6.52 -5.16
CA ILE A 192 -6.15 5.28 -5.00
C ILE A 192 -7.17 5.51 -3.88
N LEU A 193 -8.46 5.31 -4.20
CA LEU A 193 -9.53 5.36 -3.22
C LEU A 193 -9.79 3.95 -2.68
N VAL A 194 -9.58 3.77 -1.39
CA VAL A 194 -9.77 2.50 -0.69
C VAL A 194 -10.93 2.64 0.28
N LYS A 195 -11.80 1.64 0.34
CA LYS A 195 -12.87 1.55 1.33
C LYS A 195 -12.59 0.43 2.31
N VAL A 196 -12.51 0.77 3.59
CA VAL A 196 -12.43 -0.22 4.70
C VAL A 196 -13.83 -0.74 4.95
N ILE A 197 -14.04 -2.04 4.80
CA ILE A 197 -15.39 -2.64 4.77
C ILE A 197 -16.05 -2.57 6.14
N GLN A 198 -15.32 -2.89 7.21
CA GLN A 198 -15.90 -2.99 8.56
C GLN A 198 -16.39 -1.64 9.11
N SER A 199 -15.70 -0.55 8.80
CA SER A 199 -15.97 0.78 9.35
C SER A 199 -16.60 1.75 8.34
N ASP A 200 -16.87 1.30 7.11
CA ASP A 200 -17.27 2.12 5.97
C ASP A 200 -16.35 3.30 5.63
N LEU A 201 -15.15 3.34 6.23
CA LEU A 201 -14.20 4.45 6.13
C LEU A 201 -13.59 4.52 4.72
N LEU A 202 -13.62 5.71 4.13
CA LEU A 202 -12.93 5.99 2.87
C LEU A 202 -11.52 6.52 3.15
N VAL A 203 -10.52 5.85 2.59
CA VAL A 203 -9.11 6.19 2.69
C VAL A 203 -8.61 6.62 1.32
N LEU A 204 -8.14 7.86 1.20
CA LEU A 204 -7.55 8.39 -0.01
C LEU A 204 -6.03 8.29 0.10
N LEU A 205 -5.43 7.51 -0.78
CA LEU A 205 -3.99 7.35 -0.89
C LEU A 205 -3.52 8.19 -2.08
N ASN A 206 -3.05 9.40 -1.82
CA ASN A 206 -2.51 10.30 -2.83
C ASN A 206 -1.02 10.02 -3.02
N TYR A 207 -0.57 9.83 -4.25
CA TYR A 207 0.82 9.63 -4.59
C TYR A 207 1.29 10.88 -5.34
N VAL A 208 2.16 11.66 -4.71
CA VAL A 208 2.53 13.01 -5.14
C VAL A 208 4.05 13.12 -5.34
N THR A 209 4.47 13.93 -6.30
CA THR A 209 5.90 14.19 -6.60
C THR A 209 6.63 15.02 -5.56
N THR A 210 5.95 15.45 -4.49
CA THR A 210 6.59 16.18 -3.39
C THR A 210 7.44 15.23 -2.57
N HIS A 211 8.73 15.56 -2.42
CA HIS A 211 9.64 14.82 -1.55
C HIS A 211 9.36 15.16 -0.07
N ASP A 212 9.00 14.16 0.73
CA ASP A 212 8.81 14.30 2.18
C ASP A 212 9.52 13.15 2.93
N PRO A 213 10.37 13.46 3.94
CA PRO A 213 11.15 12.45 4.64
C PRO A 213 10.30 11.46 5.46
N ARG A 214 9.02 11.76 5.73
CA ARG A 214 8.13 10.89 6.51
C ARG A 214 7.59 9.70 5.72
N CYS A 215 7.85 9.66 4.41
CA CYS A 215 7.35 8.70 3.42
C CYS A 215 5.83 8.72 3.19
N VAL A 216 5.05 8.67 4.28
CA VAL A 216 3.60 8.83 4.29
C VAL A 216 3.20 9.81 5.39
N TRP A 217 2.27 10.71 5.10
CA TRP A 217 1.72 11.66 6.06
C TRP A 217 0.22 11.86 5.85
N ASN A 218 -0.47 12.28 6.92
CA ASN A 218 -1.88 12.62 6.87
C ASN A 218 -2.03 14.05 6.34
N ASP A 219 -2.87 14.23 5.32
CA ASP A 219 -3.27 15.54 4.85
C ASP A 219 -4.36 16.02 5.83
N THR A 220 -4.12 17.12 6.55
CA THR A 220 -4.90 17.61 7.72
C THR A 220 -6.37 17.97 7.47
N VAL A 221 -6.96 17.47 6.38
CA VAL A 221 -8.33 17.74 5.93
C VAL A 221 -9.18 16.51 6.17
N SER A 222 -9.50 16.24 7.43
CA SER A 222 -10.71 15.49 7.75
C SER A 222 -11.87 16.49 7.70
N PHE A 223 -12.70 16.42 6.66
CA PHE A 223 -13.94 17.20 6.62
C PHE A 223 -14.80 16.82 7.82
N ALA A 224 -15.19 17.79 8.63
CA ALA A 224 -16.13 17.57 9.72
C ALA A 224 -17.43 17.00 9.16
N GLY A 225 -17.70 15.71 9.40
CA GLY A 225 -18.91 15.01 8.96
C GLY A 225 -18.79 14.10 7.73
N ALA A 226 -17.60 13.96 7.14
CA ALA A 226 -17.34 12.93 6.12
C ALA A 226 -16.43 11.84 6.71
N ASP A 227 -16.84 10.57 6.64
CA ASP A 227 -16.06 9.38 7.01
C ASP A 227 -14.92 9.15 5.99
N GLN A 228 -14.06 10.16 5.82
CA GLN A 228 -13.01 10.20 4.82
C GLN A 228 -11.71 10.72 5.43
N VAL A 229 -10.64 9.97 5.21
CA VAL A 229 -9.27 10.34 5.60
C VAL A 229 -8.37 10.36 4.37
N SER A 230 -7.43 11.30 4.33
CA SER A 230 -6.53 11.50 3.19
C SER A 230 -5.09 11.41 3.63
N PHE A 231 -4.31 10.63 2.90
CA PHE A 231 -2.88 10.48 3.12
C PHE A 231 -2.13 10.70 1.83
N SER A 232 -0.94 11.24 1.96
CA SER A 232 -0.03 11.44 0.85
C SER A 232 1.23 10.59 1.01
N TYR A 233 1.64 10.00 -0.11
CA TYR A 233 2.85 9.22 -0.30
C TYR A 233 3.80 9.98 -1.22
N SER A 234 5.07 10.01 -0.83
CA SER A 234 6.10 10.66 -1.65
C SER A 234 6.55 9.75 -2.80
N LEU A 235 6.31 10.19 -4.04
CA LEU A 235 6.85 9.59 -5.26
C LEU A 235 8.28 10.04 -5.58
N GLY A 236 8.82 11.00 -4.81
CA GLY A 236 10.10 11.62 -5.13
C GLY A 236 10.07 12.43 -6.42
N ASN A 237 11.26 12.69 -6.97
CA ASN A 237 11.40 13.46 -8.21
C ASN A 237 11.28 12.53 -9.42
N LEU A 238 10.12 12.53 -10.09
CA LEU A 238 9.88 11.70 -11.26
C LEU A 238 10.44 12.34 -12.53
N ALA A 239 11.26 11.60 -13.26
CA ALA A 239 11.64 11.96 -14.61
C ALA A 239 10.45 11.83 -15.57
N ASN A 240 10.42 12.67 -16.60
CA ASN A 240 9.44 12.62 -17.69
C ASN A 240 9.72 11.43 -18.63
N GLN A 241 9.51 10.23 -18.12
CA GLN A 241 9.67 8.95 -18.80
C GLN A 241 8.57 7.98 -18.35
N TRP A 242 8.38 6.88 -19.07
CA TRP A 242 7.42 5.86 -18.68
C TRP A 242 7.85 5.16 -17.39
N HIS A 243 6.91 5.05 -16.45
CA HIS A 243 7.08 4.31 -15.19
C HIS A 243 6.01 3.23 -15.08
N SER A 244 6.40 2.04 -14.63
CA SER A 244 5.48 0.95 -14.29
C SER A 244 5.20 0.99 -12.79
N VAL A 245 3.98 1.35 -12.42
CA VAL A 245 3.54 1.42 -11.02
C VAL A 245 2.90 0.10 -10.59
N THR A 246 3.21 -0.36 -9.38
CA THR A 246 2.52 -1.48 -8.73
C THR A 246 2.39 -1.15 -7.24
N ARG A 247 1.16 -1.00 -6.76
CA ARG A 247 0.89 -0.67 -5.35
C ARG A 247 -0.03 -1.72 -4.73
N ASP A 248 0.35 -2.16 -3.55
CA ASP A 248 -0.50 -2.93 -2.66
C ASP A 248 -1.28 -1.93 -1.78
N ALA A 249 -2.53 -1.67 -2.16
CA ALA A 249 -3.35 -0.66 -1.51
C ALA A 249 -3.82 -1.08 -0.11
N LEU A 250 -3.85 -2.39 0.18
CA LEU A 250 -4.12 -2.92 1.52
C LEU A 250 -2.97 -2.58 2.46
N VAL A 251 -1.74 -2.86 2.03
CA VAL A 251 -0.54 -2.53 2.79
C VAL A 251 -0.41 -1.02 2.95
N ASP A 252 -0.60 -0.25 1.88
CA ASP A 252 -0.52 1.20 1.94
C ASP A 252 -1.59 1.77 2.89
N ALA A 253 -2.85 1.38 2.78
CA ALA A 253 -3.90 1.83 3.71
C ALA A 253 -3.58 1.45 5.17
N SER A 254 -3.08 0.23 5.43
CA SER A 254 -2.64 -0.22 6.76
C SER A 254 -1.53 0.69 7.32
N ARG A 255 -0.51 0.98 6.52
CA ARG A 255 0.63 1.85 6.93
C ARG A 255 0.19 3.29 7.14
N ALA A 256 -0.66 3.80 6.26
CA ALA A 256 -1.22 5.15 6.33
C ALA A 256 -2.07 5.33 7.60
N LEU A 257 -3.01 4.42 7.88
CA LEU A 257 -3.82 4.46 9.09
C LEU A 257 -2.99 4.31 10.37
N SER A 258 -1.94 3.47 10.34
CA SER A 258 -0.98 3.34 11.44
C SER A 258 -0.18 4.64 11.69
N SER A 259 -0.15 5.57 10.73
CA SER A 259 0.47 6.88 10.90
C SER A 259 -0.41 7.91 11.61
N MET A 260 -1.71 7.67 11.72
CA MET A 260 -2.59 8.64 12.37
C MET A 260 -2.37 8.61 13.88
N ASN A 261 -1.94 9.73 14.43
CA ASN A 261 -1.96 9.97 15.87
C ASN A 261 -3.39 10.32 16.35
N VAL A 262 -4.36 9.42 16.16
CA VAL A 262 -5.69 9.63 16.76
C VAL A 262 -5.63 9.16 18.22
N SER A 263 -5.40 10.13 19.12
CA SER A 263 -5.73 10.09 20.55
C SER A 263 -5.45 8.80 21.32
N ARG A 264 -4.33 8.79 22.06
CA ARG A 264 -4.12 8.18 23.41
C ARG A 264 -4.58 6.74 23.74
N LYS A 265 -5.05 5.89 22.81
CA LYS A 265 -5.47 4.51 23.17
C LYS A 265 -5.18 3.36 22.20
N LYS A 266 -4.49 3.57 21.08
CA LYS A 266 -3.96 2.45 20.25
C LYS A 266 -2.48 2.65 19.98
N GLU A 267 -1.64 2.16 20.88
CA GLU A 267 -0.18 2.02 20.69
C GLU A 267 0.16 0.81 19.80
N GLY A 268 -0.53 0.65 18.67
CA GLY A 268 -0.39 -0.54 17.84
C GLY A 268 -0.58 -0.25 16.36
N ASN A 269 0.22 -0.94 15.54
CA ASN A 269 0.04 -0.98 14.10
C ASN A 269 -1.39 -1.41 13.73
N VAL A 270 -2.00 -0.69 12.80
CA VAL A 270 -3.22 -1.14 12.11
C VAL A 270 -2.81 -2.25 11.15
N VAL A 271 -3.25 -3.47 11.42
CA VAL A 271 -3.04 -4.62 10.52
C VAL A 271 -4.37 -4.92 9.84
N LEU A 272 -4.38 -4.80 8.51
CA LEU A 272 -5.50 -5.17 7.65
C LEU A 272 -5.17 -6.50 6.97
N HIS A 273 -6.18 -7.32 6.73
CA HIS A 273 -6.09 -8.61 6.07
C HIS A 273 -6.83 -8.59 4.74
N PRO A 274 -6.48 -9.48 3.79
CA PRO A 274 -7.23 -9.62 2.54
C PRO A 274 -8.72 -9.85 2.85
N GLY A 275 -9.60 -9.08 2.23
CA GLY A 275 -11.02 -9.05 2.58
C GLY A 275 -11.46 -7.86 3.44
N ASP A 276 -10.55 -7.18 4.15
CA ASP A 276 -10.90 -6.03 5.01
C ASP A 276 -11.11 -4.74 4.22
N VAL A 277 -10.56 -4.67 3.01
CA VAL A 277 -10.61 -3.50 2.13
C VAL A 277 -11.10 -3.86 0.74
N LYS A 278 -11.66 -2.87 0.04
CA LYS A 278 -11.90 -2.93 -1.40
C LYS A 278 -11.42 -1.64 -2.06
N LEU A 279 -10.89 -1.77 -3.28
CA LEU A 279 -10.49 -0.63 -4.08
C LEU A 279 -11.72 -0.09 -4.80
N VAL A 280 -11.94 1.22 -4.73
CA VAL A 280 -13.10 1.88 -5.33
C VAL A 280 -12.73 2.46 -6.69
N SER A 281 -11.65 3.24 -6.74
CA SER A 281 -11.23 3.90 -7.97
C SER A 281 -9.74 4.25 -7.93
N VAL A 282 -9.15 4.38 -9.11
CA VAL A 282 -7.86 5.06 -9.32
C VAL A 282 -8.12 6.37 -10.06
N GLY A 283 -7.53 7.45 -9.59
CA GLY A 283 -7.64 8.79 -10.16
C GLY A 283 -6.28 9.36 -10.54
N PHE A 284 -6.25 10.22 -11.54
CA PHE A 284 -5.08 10.85 -12.10
C PHE A 284 -5.29 12.37 -12.18
N ARG A 285 -4.26 13.13 -11.80
CA ARG A 285 -4.27 14.59 -11.74
C ARG A 285 -2.98 15.17 -12.32
N GLY A 286 -3.05 16.43 -12.75
CA GLY A 286 -1.97 17.10 -13.48
C GLY A 286 -1.99 16.73 -14.96
N MET A 287 -0.83 16.81 -15.60
CA MET A 287 -0.62 16.35 -16.97
C MET A 287 0.09 15.00 -16.94
N VAL A 288 -0.62 13.96 -17.37
CA VAL A 288 -0.12 12.58 -17.39
C VAL A 288 -0.61 11.85 -18.63
N VAL A 289 0.21 10.91 -19.13
CA VAL A 289 -0.25 9.91 -20.09
C VAL A 289 -0.31 8.57 -19.38
N VAL A 290 -1.41 7.85 -19.52
CA VAL A 290 -1.62 6.55 -18.89
C VAL A 290 -1.95 5.53 -19.96
N ARG A 291 -1.40 4.33 -19.84
CA ARG A 291 -1.79 3.23 -20.73
C ARG A 291 -3.21 2.78 -20.40
N GLN A 292 -4.05 2.52 -21.42
CA GLN A 292 -5.44 2.07 -21.28
C GLN A 292 -5.52 0.60 -20.82
N ARG A 293 -4.83 0.26 -19.74
CA ARG A 293 -4.73 -1.08 -19.17
C ARG A 293 -4.32 -1.00 -17.71
N ILE A 294 -5.32 -0.85 -16.83
CA ILE A 294 -5.14 -0.89 -15.38
C ILE A 294 -5.39 -2.33 -14.93
N GLU A 295 -4.37 -2.97 -14.35
CA GLU A 295 -4.44 -4.33 -13.83
C GLU A 295 -4.75 -4.32 -12.34
N GLN A 296 -5.68 -5.18 -11.90
CA GLN A 296 -5.92 -5.51 -10.52
C GLN A 296 -5.63 -6.98 -10.26
N SER A 297 -4.96 -7.28 -9.16
CA SER A 297 -4.61 -8.65 -8.77
C SER A 297 -4.70 -8.85 -7.26
N GLU A 298 -4.70 -10.11 -6.82
CA GLU A 298 -4.62 -10.46 -5.40
C GLU A 298 -3.21 -10.26 -4.83
N ASN A 299 -2.17 -10.41 -5.64
CA ASN A 299 -0.80 -10.16 -5.21
C ASN A 299 0.08 -9.77 -6.42
N ALA A 300 1.28 -9.27 -6.13
CA ALA A 300 2.31 -9.03 -7.14
C ALA A 300 3.69 -9.50 -6.65
N HIS A 301 3.76 -10.75 -6.15
CA HIS A 301 4.99 -11.29 -5.55
C HIS A 301 6.22 -11.17 -6.45
N ARG A 302 6.09 -11.48 -7.74
CA ARG A 302 7.20 -11.37 -8.70
C ARG A 302 7.71 -9.93 -8.83
N LYS A 303 6.81 -8.95 -8.94
CA LYS A 303 7.19 -7.53 -9.07
C LYS A 303 7.88 -7.06 -7.78
N SER A 304 7.30 -7.35 -6.62
CA SER A 304 7.92 -7.00 -5.32
C SER A 304 9.31 -7.62 -5.11
N PHE A 305 9.52 -8.86 -5.57
CA PHE A 305 10.84 -9.50 -5.51
C PHE A 305 11.86 -8.78 -6.41
N LEU A 306 11.50 -8.53 -7.68
CA LEU A 306 12.38 -7.86 -8.63
C LEU A 306 12.70 -6.42 -8.22
N THR A 307 11.75 -5.71 -7.60
CA THR A 307 11.98 -4.35 -7.10
C THR A 307 12.94 -4.33 -5.91
N ALA A 308 13.02 -5.41 -5.13
CA ALA A 308 13.92 -5.51 -3.98
C ALA A 308 15.32 -6.04 -4.33
N ALA A 309 15.50 -6.62 -5.52
CA ALA A 309 16.74 -7.23 -6.00
C ALA A 309 17.61 -6.22 -6.74
#